data_AF-A0A660YW45-F1
#
_entry.id   AF-A0A660YW45-F1
#
_cell.length_a   1.000
_cell.length_b   1.000
_cell.length_c   1.000
_cell.angle_alpha   90.00
_cell.angle_beta   90.00
_cell.angle_gamma   90.00
#
_symmetry.space_group_name_H-M   'P 1'
#
loop_
_entity.id
_entity.type
_entity.pdbx_description
1 polymer ?
#
loop_
_entity_poly.entity_id
_entity_poly.type
_entity_poly.pdbx_seq_one_letter_code
_entity_poly.pdbx_strand_id
1 'polypeptide(L)'
;YTFIDFYLSYQFIKYDIISPNYFYKVDKVVYLLNYSPGGKFCNSSIVTLLLIFLPQIQIVATIIAAILIGVKLFSIYLLNKKRLKTKRGDYLSL
;
A
#
# COMPACT_ATOMS: atom_id res chain seq x y z
N TYR A 1 11.55 -3.42 1.59
CA TYR A 1 10.19 -2.97 1.22
C TYR A 1 9.33 -2.66 2.44
N THR A 2 9.59 -3.27 3.60
CA THR A 2 8.84 -3.12 4.86
C THR A 2 8.70 -1.67 5.36
N PHE A 3 9.75 -0.83 5.24
CA PHE A 3 9.63 0.58 5.64
C PHE A 3 8.63 1.37 4.79
N ILE A 4 8.55 1.08 3.48
CA ILE A 4 7.61 1.74 2.57
C ILE A 4 6.18 1.27 2.90
N ASP A 5 6.02 -0.01 3.18
CA ASP A 5 4.76 -0.61 3.63
C ASP A 5 4.28 -0.02 4.97
N PHE A 6 5.19 0.14 5.93
CA PHE A 6 4.94 0.82 7.20
C PHE A 6 4.52 2.27 6.99
N TYR A 7 5.24 3.03 6.16
CA TYR A 7 4.91 4.41 5.85
C TYR A 7 3.53 4.52 5.20
N LEU A 8 3.20 3.65 4.23
CA LEU A 8 1.89 3.60 3.59
C LEU A 8 0.79 3.26 4.61
N SER A 9 1.04 2.30 5.51
CA SER A 9 0.13 1.96 6.61
C SER A 9 -0.16 3.19 7.46
N TYR A 10 0.87 3.89 7.93
CA TYR A 10 0.75 5.08 8.78
C TYR A 10 -0.04 6.24 8.17
N GLN A 11 -0.22 6.28 6.84
CA GLN A 11 -1.02 7.31 6.17
C GLN A 11 -2.47 7.36 6.66
N PHE A 12 -3.00 6.30 7.27
CA PHE A 12 -4.38 6.25 7.75
C PHE A 12 -4.71 7.42 8.71
N ILE A 13 -3.72 7.86 9.51
CA ILE A 13 -3.86 8.97 10.49
C ILE A 13 -4.19 10.31 9.82
N LYS A 14 -3.88 10.45 8.53
CA LYS A 14 -4.19 11.66 7.76
C LYS A 14 -5.63 11.72 7.28
N TYR A 15 -6.41 10.67 7.54
CA TYR A 15 -7.80 10.53 7.16
C TYR A 15 -8.61 10.22 8.43
N ASP A 16 -9.92 10.45 8.38
CA ASP A 16 -10.84 10.15 9.49
C ASP A 16 -11.15 8.64 9.57
N ILE A 17 -10.11 7.83 9.75
CA ILE A 17 -10.20 6.38 9.92
C ILE A 17 -9.29 5.94 11.08
N ILE A 18 -9.73 4.94 11.84
CA ILE A 18 -9.02 4.46 13.03
C ILE A 18 -7.90 3.44 12.72
N SER A 19 -7.89 2.87 11.51
CA SER A 19 -7.00 1.77 11.15
C SER A 19 -6.90 1.60 9.64
N PRO A 20 -5.78 1.07 9.10
CA PRO A 20 -5.66 0.75 7.68
C PRO A 20 -6.72 -0.24 7.16
N ASN A 21 -7.33 -1.04 8.03
CA ASN A 21 -8.42 -1.95 7.66
C ASN A 21 -9.63 -1.24 7.06
N TYR A 22 -9.79 0.06 7.35
CA TYR A 22 -10.87 0.89 6.84
C TYR A 22 -10.47 1.72 5.61
N PHE A 23 -9.30 1.49 5.01
CA PHE A 23 -8.87 2.23 3.81
C PHE A 23 -9.85 2.14 2.63
N TYR A 24 -10.73 1.14 2.59
CA TYR A 24 -11.78 1.04 1.58
C TYR A 24 -12.75 2.25 1.60
N LYS A 25 -12.85 2.96 2.74
CA LYS A 25 -13.62 4.20 2.88
C LYS A 25 -12.93 5.41 2.22
N VAL A 26 -11.61 5.38 2.09
CA VAL A 26 -10.79 6.46 1.51
C VAL A 26 -10.48 6.18 0.04
N ASP A 27 -9.98 4.99 -0.24
CA ASP A 27 -9.63 4.53 -1.58
C ASP A 27 -9.72 3.00 -1.69
N LYS A 28 -10.64 2.53 -2.53
CA LYS A 28 -10.88 1.09 -2.76
C LYS A 28 -9.69 0.40 -3.45
N VAL A 29 -8.95 1.09 -4.32
CA VAL A 29 -7.79 0.52 -5.03
C VAL A 29 -6.65 0.32 -4.06
N VAL A 30 -6.33 1.32 -3.24
CA VAL A 30 -5.31 1.22 -2.18
C VAL A 30 -5.66 0.11 -1.19
N TYR A 31 -6.94 0.00 -0.82
CA TYR A 31 -7.42 -1.09 0.02
C TYR A 31 -7.21 -2.46 -0.63
N LEU A 32 -7.66 -2.65 -1.87
CA LEU A 32 -7.58 -3.94 -2.54
C LEU A 32 -6.12 -4.41 -2.68
N LEU A 33 -5.22 -3.50 -3.04
CA LEU A 33 -3.81 -3.79 -3.30
C LEU A 33 -3.00 -4.09 -2.02
N ASN A 34 -3.36 -3.53 -0.87
CA ASN A 34 -2.50 -3.61 0.34
C ASN A 34 -3.20 -4.16 1.59
N TYR A 35 -4.50 -3.90 1.77
CA TYR A 35 -5.21 -4.14 3.04
C TYR A 35 -6.34 -5.17 2.93
N SER A 36 -6.67 -5.63 1.73
CA SER A 36 -7.52 -6.81 1.54
C SER A 36 -6.84 -8.07 2.11
N PRO A 37 -7.58 -9.15 2.42
CA PRO A 37 -6.98 -10.40 2.88
C PRO A 37 -5.86 -10.92 1.95
N GLY A 38 -6.10 -10.89 0.63
CA GLY A 38 -5.09 -11.26 -0.37
C GLY A 38 -3.93 -10.27 -0.45
N GLY A 39 -4.20 -8.96 -0.37
CA GLY A 39 -3.17 -7.92 -0.35
C GLY A 39 -2.21 -8.07 0.84
N LYS A 40 -2.74 -8.33 2.03
CA LYS A 40 -1.93 -8.57 3.24
C LYS A 40 -1.06 -9.82 3.11
N PHE A 41 -1.63 -10.91 2.60
CA PHE A 41 -0.88 -12.14 2.36
C PHE A 41 0.30 -11.90 1.41
N CYS A 42 0.06 -11.23 0.29
CA CYS A 42 1.11 -10.87 -0.66
C CYS A 42 2.15 -9.92 -0.05
N ASN A 43 1.73 -8.95 0.77
CA ASN A 43 2.64 -7.98 1.37
C ASN A 43 3.58 -8.59 2.40
N SER A 44 3.11 -9.56 3.20
CA SER A 44 3.86 -10.06 4.35
C SER A 44 4.56 -11.40 4.10
N SER A 45 4.04 -12.23 3.19
CA SER A 45 4.42 -13.65 3.15
C SER A 45 5.02 -14.09 1.82
N ILE A 46 4.61 -13.56 0.67
CA ILE A 46 4.95 -14.17 -0.63
C ILE A 46 6.47 -14.20 -0.91
N VAL A 47 7.18 -13.11 -0.65
CA VAL A 47 8.64 -13.04 -0.85
C VAL A 47 9.36 -13.98 0.12
N THR A 48 8.94 -13.97 1.38
CA THR A 48 9.50 -14.82 2.44
C THR A 48 9.31 -16.30 2.12
N LEU A 49 8.09 -16.70 1.73
CA LEU A 49 7.76 -18.08 1.38
C LEU A 49 8.56 -18.53 0.14
N LEU A 50 8.69 -17.69 -0.88
CA LEU A 50 9.50 -18.01 -2.06
C LEU A 50 10.96 -18.26 -1.70
N LEU A 51 11.55 -17.42 -0.85
CA LEU A 51 12.95 -17.57 -0.45
C LEU A 51 13.19 -18.78 0.45
N ILE A 52 12.21 -19.17 1.29
CA ILE A 52 12.31 -20.35 2.16
C ILE A 52 12.15 -21.65 1.37
N PHE A 53 11.09 -21.76 0.56
CA PHE A 53 10.73 -23.03 -0.10
C PHE A 53 11.37 -23.22 -1.47
N LEU A 54 11.77 -22.13 -2.13
CA LEU A 54 12.31 -22.15 -3.49
C LEU A 54 13.54 -21.20 -3.58
N PRO A 55 14.61 -21.41 -2.78
CA PRO A 55 15.75 -20.50 -2.73
C PRO A 55 16.45 -20.30 -4.09
N GLN A 56 16.40 -21.30 -4.96
CA GLN A 56 16.98 -21.26 -6.32
C GLN A 56 16.34 -20.20 -7.23
N ILE A 57 15.10 -19.75 -6.95
CA ILE A 57 14.42 -18.70 -7.71
C ILE A 57 14.50 -17.32 -7.04
N GLN A 58 15.58 -17.04 -6.31
CA GLN A 58 15.83 -15.74 -5.67
C GLN A 58 15.66 -14.53 -6.60
N ILE A 59 15.95 -14.68 -7.90
CA ILE A 59 15.75 -13.62 -8.91
C ILE A 59 14.26 -13.30 -9.05
N VAL A 60 13.40 -14.33 -9.09
CA VAL A 60 11.94 -14.17 -9.15
C VAL A 60 11.44 -13.51 -7.87
N ALA A 61 11.93 -13.93 -6.71
CA ALA A 61 11.58 -13.28 -5.43
C ALA A 61 11.99 -11.80 -5.40
N THR A 62 13.14 -11.45 -5.98
CA THR A 62 13.62 -10.07 -6.12
C THR A 62 12.71 -9.24 -7.03
N ILE A 63 12.30 -9.80 -8.18
CA ILE A 63 11.35 -9.14 -9.09
C ILE A 63 10.01 -8.91 -8.39
N ILE A 64 9.49 -9.90 -7.67
CA ILE A 64 8.25 -9.76 -6.91
C ILE A 64 8.39 -8.69 -5.82
N ALA A 65 9.53 -8.65 -5.10
CA ALA A 65 9.79 -7.60 -4.12
C ALA A 65 9.81 -6.20 -4.78
N ALA A 66 10.38 -6.05 -5.97
CA ALA A 66 10.38 -4.80 -6.72
C ALA A 66 8.97 -4.39 -7.16
N ILE A 67 8.16 -5.33 -7.67
CA ILE A 67 6.74 -5.11 -8.01
C ILE A 67 5.98 -4.65 -6.77
N LEU A 68 6.18 -5.35 -5.64
CA LEU A 68 5.56 -4.99 -4.37
C LEU A 68 5.95 -3.57 -3.96
N ILE A 69 7.22 -3.16 -4.05
CA ILE A 69 7.64 -1.77 -3.79
C ILE A 69 6.88 -0.80 -4.72
N GLY A 70 6.80 -1.10 -6.01
CA GLY A 70 6.07 -0.30 -6.99
C GLY A 70 4.59 -0.10 -6.61
N VAL A 71 3.92 -1.16 -6.16
CA VAL A 71 2.53 -1.09 -5.67
C VAL A 71 2.40 -0.13 -4.49
N LYS A 72 3.36 -0.10 -3.56
CA LYS A 72 3.31 0.81 -2.41
C LYS A 72 3.52 2.26 -2.84
N LEU A 73 4.50 2.50 -3.72
CA LEU A 73 4.76 3.84 -4.27
C LEU A 73 3.54 4.37 -5.04
N PHE A 74 2.91 3.53 -5.86
CA PHE A 74 1.68 3.86 -6.57
C PHE A 74 0.53 4.18 -5.59
N SER A 75 0.38 3.40 -4.53
CA SER A 75 -0.65 3.63 -3.50
C SER A 75 -0.43 4.97 -2.77
N ILE A 76 0.82 5.28 -2.41
CA ILE A 76 1.19 6.57 -1.79
C ILE A 76 0.87 7.73 -2.74
N TYR A 77 1.20 7.59 -4.02
CA TYR A 77 0.89 8.59 -5.04
C TYR A 77 -0.62 8.85 -5.14
N LEU A 78 -1.44 7.81 -5.20
CA LEU A 78 -2.90 7.94 -5.24
C LEU A 78 -3.44 8.69 -4.01
N LEU A 79 -2.98 8.33 -2.81
CA LEU A 79 -3.38 8.99 -1.57
C LEU A 79 -2.98 10.47 -1.56
N ASN A 80 -1.74 10.79 -1.95
CA ASN A 80 -1.27 12.18 -2.02
C ASN A 80 -2.08 13.01 -3.03
N LYS A 81 -2.37 12.44 -4.21
CA LYS A 81 -3.20 13.08 -5.24
C LYS A 81 -4.60 13.39 -4.71
N LYS A 82 -5.23 12.45 -4.00
CA LYS A 82 -6.55 12.67 -3.39
C LYS A 82 -6.53 13.76 -2.34
N ARG A 83 -5.54 13.74 -1.44
CA ARG A 83 -5.40 14.76 -0.39
C ARG A 83 -5.24 16.18 -0.96
N LEU A 84 -4.45 16.33 -2.02
CA LEU A 84 -4.29 17.62 -2.70
C LEU A 84 -5.61 18.11 -3.32
N LYS A 85 -6.41 17.20 -3.89
CA LYS A 85 -7.71 17.53 -4.46
C LYS A 85 -8.70 17.99 -3.39
N THR A 86 -8.76 17.31 -2.24
CA THR A 86 -9.59 17.71 -1.09
C THR A 86 -9.22 19.10 -0.61
N LYS A 87 -7.94 19.34 -0.29
CA LYS A 87 -7.48 20.67 0.15
C LYS A 87 -7.84 21.79 -0.83
N ARG A 88 -7.66 21.55 -2.14
CA ARG A 88 -8.00 22.54 -3.17
C ARG A 88 -9.50 22.82 -3.24
N GLY A 89 -10.34 21.81 -3.00
CA GLY A 89 -11.80 22.00 -2.90
C GLY A 89 -12.16 22.92 -1.72
N ASP A 90 -11.57 22.68 -0.56
CA ASP A 90 -11.82 23.47 0.65
C ASP A 90 -11.44 24.95 0.46
N TYR A 91 -10.35 25.25 -0.25
CA TYR A 91 -9.95 26.63 -0.58
C TYR A 91 -10.87 27.35 -1.57
N LEU A 92 -11.59 26.62 -2.42
CA LEU A 92 -12.49 27.20 -3.44
C LEU A 92 -13.92 27.40 -2.92
N SER A 93 -14.25 26.86 -1.75
CA SER A 93 -15.53 27.02 -1.06
C SER A 93 -15.56 28.14 0.00
N LEU A 94 -14.45 28.88 0.15
CA LEU A 94 -14.30 30.08 0.99
C LEU A 94 -14.43 31.34 0.14
#